data_AF-A0A4U1JL48-F1
#
_entry.id   AF-A0A4U1JL48-F1
#
_cell.length_a   1.000
_cell.length_b   1.000
_cell.length_c   1.000
_cell.angle_alpha   90.00
_cell.angle_beta   90.00
_cell.angle_gamma   90.00
#
_symmetry.space_group_name_H-M   'P 1'
#
loop_
_entity.id
_entity.type
_entity.pdbx_description
1 polymer ?
#
loop_
_entity_poly.entity_id
_entity_poly.type
_entity_poly.pdbx_seq_one_letter_code
_entity_poly.pdbx_strand_id
1 'polypeptide(L)'
;MYSGQSTDELLALEGEYRTDSLVLVFEQALDQKAARVGDKNLTREERTILAIEAFEREVNNGGFSQFFVNSSKEYAPFLVEALNDLGCTEIAALTRQAMKSLGIEGTITVEAIDGVMAVQDEEREAKLGEYDSRYFEIAGDVAGRLLDFIKRNRHKIVLRT
;
A
#
# COMPACT_ATOMS: atom_id res chain seq x y z
N MET A 1 -17.21 -9.65 -3.42
CA MET A 1 -17.60 -8.73 -2.33
C MET A 1 -17.43 -9.49 -1.03
N TYR A 2 -16.63 -8.96 -0.10
CA TYR A 2 -16.51 -9.52 1.25
C TYR A 2 -17.89 -9.59 1.92
N SER A 3 -18.22 -10.75 2.46
CA SER A 3 -19.51 -11.03 3.11
C SER A 3 -19.32 -11.43 4.58
N GLY A 4 -18.25 -10.91 5.20
CA GLY A 4 -17.93 -11.22 6.58
C GLY A 4 -17.16 -12.53 6.76
N GLN A 5 -16.35 -13.02 5.81
CA GLN A 5 -15.48 -14.19 6.00
C GLN A 5 -14.38 -13.96 7.07
N SER A 6 -13.85 -15.02 7.67
CA SER A 6 -12.62 -14.97 8.46
C SER A 6 -11.38 -14.96 7.57
N THR A 7 -10.22 -14.60 8.14
CA THR A 7 -8.90 -14.69 7.48
C THR A 7 -8.68 -16.08 6.89
N ASP A 8 -9.02 -17.13 7.63
CA ASP A 8 -8.80 -18.52 7.22
C ASP A 8 -9.77 -18.96 6.11
N GLU A 9 -11.03 -18.52 6.18
CA GLU A 9 -12.02 -18.77 5.13
C GLU A 9 -11.61 -18.09 3.82
N LEU A 10 -11.03 -16.88 3.86
CA LEU A 10 -10.50 -16.23 2.67
C LEU A 10 -9.25 -16.93 2.14
N LEU A 11 -8.30 -17.29 3.02
CA LEU A 11 -7.09 -18.01 2.60
C LEU A 11 -7.39 -19.38 1.96
N ALA A 12 -8.48 -20.04 2.38
CA ALA A 12 -8.91 -21.30 1.77
C ALA A 12 -9.32 -21.15 0.29
N LEU A 13 -9.57 -19.93 -0.20
CA LEU A 13 -9.90 -19.62 -1.59
C LEU A 13 -8.65 -19.45 -2.48
N GLU A 14 -7.45 -19.59 -1.92
CA GLU A 14 -6.19 -19.57 -2.69
C GLU A 14 -6.20 -20.66 -3.78
N GLY A 15 -5.87 -20.27 -5.01
CA GLY A 15 -5.89 -21.18 -6.16
C GLY A 15 -7.27 -21.36 -6.82
N GLU A 16 -8.36 -21.01 -6.12
CA GLU A 16 -9.70 -20.92 -6.72
C GLU A 16 -9.93 -19.56 -7.40
N TYR A 17 -9.32 -18.50 -6.85
CA TYR A 17 -9.39 -17.14 -7.39
C TYR A 17 -8.00 -16.61 -7.75
N ARG A 18 -7.96 -15.61 -8.63
CA ARG A 18 -6.73 -14.87 -8.92
C ARG A 18 -6.24 -14.18 -7.63
N THR A 19 -4.92 -14.17 -7.44
CA THR A 19 -4.28 -13.60 -6.25
C THR A 19 -4.67 -12.14 -6.02
N ASP A 20 -4.66 -11.31 -7.08
CA ASP A 20 -5.07 -9.90 -7.03
C ASP A 20 -6.50 -9.72 -6.50
N SER A 21 -7.39 -10.63 -6.88
CA SER A 21 -8.79 -10.63 -6.48
C SER A 21 -8.93 -11.08 -5.02
N LEU A 22 -8.06 -11.96 -4.54
CA LEU A 22 -8.05 -12.41 -3.16
C LEU A 22 -7.53 -11.33 -2.21
N VAL A 23 -6.40 -10.69 -2.53
CA VAL A 23 -5.84 -9.59 -1.72
C VAL A 23 -6.76 -8.37 -1.69
N LEU A 24 -7.45 -8.07 -2.79
CA LEU A 24 -8.50 -7.04 -2.82
C LEU A 24 -9.65 -7.33 -1.85
N VAL A 25 -10.02 -8.60 -1.64
CA VAL A 25 -11.07 -8.94 -0.66
C VAL A 25 -10.57 -8.73 0.77
N PHE A 26 -9.27 -8.91 1.03
CA PHE A 26 -8.67 -8.54 2.31
C PHE A 26 -8.69 -7.02 2.53
N GLU A 27 -8.35 -6.21 1.52
CA GLU A 27 -8.48 -4.74 1.58
C GLU A 27 -9.91 -4.35 1.95
N GLN A 28 -10.91 -4.85 1.20
CA GLN A 28 -12.33 -4.56 1.45
C GLN A 28 -12.78 -4.94 2.87
N ALA A 29 -12.33 -6.09 3.39
CA ALA A 29 -12.65 -6.53 4.74
C ALA A 29 -12.03 -5.62 5.79
N LEU A 30 -10.79 -5.18 5.57
CA LEU A 30 -10.05 -4.31 6.47
C LEU A 30 -10.58 -2.87 6.44
N ASP A 31 -11.00 -2.35 5.29
CA ASP A 31 -11.69 -1.06 5.20
C ASP A 31 -13.00 -1.06 6.00
N GLN A 32 -13.79 -2.13 5.91
CA GLN A 32 -15.00 -2.26 6.73
C GLN A 32 -14.68 -2.32 8.22
N LYS A 33 -13.59 -3.02 8.60
CA LYS A 33 -13.13 -3.05 9.99
C LYS A 33 -12.68 -1.65 10.43
N ALA A 34 -11.85 -0.99 9.63
CA ALA A 34 -11.32 0.35 9.85
C ALA A 34 -12.44 1.37 10.06
N ALA A 35 -13.48 1.35 9.21
CA ALA A 35 -14.66 2.20 9.37
C ALA A 35 -15.40 1.99 10.71
N ARG A 36 -15.32 0.80 11.30
CA ARG A 36 -16.01 0.45 12.55
C ARG A 36 -15.16 0.74 13.79
N VAL A 37 -13.87 0.40 13.76
CA VAL A 37 -12.99 0.49 14.94
C VAL A 37 -11.98 1.63 14.86
N GLY A 38 -11.80 2.25 13.70
CA GLY A 38 -10.80 3.28 13.41
C GLY A 38 -9.41 2.72 13.10
N ASP A 39 -8.69 3.36 12.19
CA ASP A 39 -7.41 2.88 11.63
C ASP A 39 -6.31 2.67 12.67
N LYS A 40 -6.38 3.41 13.78
CA LYS A 40 -5.44 3.30 14.91
C LYS A 40 -5.58 1.98 15.69
N ASN A 41 -6.71 1.29 15.52
CA ASN A 41 -6.99 0.02 16.18
C ASN A 41 -6.76 -1.19 15.26
N LEU A 42 -6.28 -0.96 14.03
CA LEU A 42 -5.77 -2.01 13.17
C LEU A 42 -4.40 -2.47 13.65
N THR A 43 -4.09 -3.75 13.45
CA THR A 43 -2.74 -4.27 13.69
C THR A 43 -1.76 -3.73 12.64
N ARG A 44 -0.46 -3.85 12.90
CA ARG A 44 0.59 -3.47 11.94
C ARG A 44 0.47 -4.27 10.65
N GLU A 45 0.13 -5.55 10.74
CA GLU A 45 -0.04 -6.44 9.59
C GLU A 45 -1.30 -6.09 8.78
N GLU A 46 -2.37 -5.66 9.43
CA GLU A 46 -3.58 -5.17 8.75
C GLU A 46 -3.33 -3.84 8.02
N ARG A 47 -2.62 -2.92 8.68
CA ARG A 47 -2.17 -1.66 8.03
C ARG A 47 -1.21 -1.91 6.88
N THR A 48 -0.40 -2.97 6.95
CA THR A 48 0.49 -3.38 5.84
C THR A 48 -0.31 -3.76 4.61
N ILE A 49 -1.39 -4.52 4.77
CA ILE A 49 -2.26 -4.91 3.65
C ILE A 49 -2.88 -3.67 2.99
N LEU A 50 -3.48 -2.79 3.78
CA LEU A 50 -4.09 -1.55 3.27
C LEU A 50 -3.05 -0.64 2.59
N ALA A 51 -1.87 -0.48 3.18
CA ALA A 51 -0.81 0.35 2.61
C ALA A 51 -0.34 -0.16 1.24
N ILE A 52 -0.18 -1.47 1.08
CA ILE A 52 0.30 -2.08 -0.16
C ILE A 52 -0.78 -2.03 -1.24
N GLU A 53 -2.04 -2.39 -0.93
CA GLU A 53 -3.13 -2.34 -1.90
C GLU A 53 -3.42 -0.90 -2.36
N ALA A 54 -3.42 0.06 -1.43
CA ALA A 54 -3.54 1.47 -1.76
C ALA A 54 -2.39 1.94 -2.66
N PHE A 55 -1.15 1.58 -2.33
CA PHE A 55 0.02 1.92 -3.13
C PHE A 55 -0.06 1.34 -4.55
N GLU A 56 -0.31 0.04 -4.69
CA GLU A 56 -0.49 -0.63 -5.99
C GLU A 56 -1.59 0.07 -6.79
N ARG A 57 -2.74 0.32 -6.19
CA ARG A 57 -3.88 0.94 -6.87
C ARG A 57 -3.56 2.34 -7.36
N GLU A 58 -2.88 3.18 -6.59
CA GLU A 58 -2.56 4.53 -7.04
C GLU A 58 -1.46 4.53 -8.11
N VAL A 59 -0.38 3.77 -7.91
CA VAL A 59 0.74 3.75 -8.85
C VAL A 59 0.35 3.16 -10.20
N ASN A 60 -0.44 2.08 -10.20
CA ASN A 60 -0.94 1.50 -11.46
C ASN A 60 -1.94 2.41 -12.20
N ASN A 61 -2.63 3.31 -11.50
CA ASN A 61 -3.64 4.19 -12.10
C ASN A 61 -3.07 5.54 -12.56
N GLY A 62 -2.13 6.11 -11.80
CA GLY A 62 -1.60 7.46 -12.05
C GLY A 62 -0.23 7.72 -11.42
N GLY A 63 0.51 6.66 -11.11
CA GLY A 63 1.89 6.76 -10.61
C GLY A 63 2.04 7.24 -9.17
N PHE A 64 3.28 7.49 -8.78
CA PHE A 64 3.65 8.05 -7.48
C PHE A 64 2.99 9.41 -7.24
N SER A 65 2.80 10.22 -8.28
CA SER A 65 2.11 11.51 -8.17
C SER A 65 0.68 11.31 -7.64
N GLN A 66 -0.07 10.38 -8.23
CA GLN A 66 -1.41 10.04 -7.75
C GLN A 66 -1.39 9.49 -6.32
N PHE A 67 -0.39 8.67 -5.97
CA PHE A 67 -0.23 8.17 -4.58
C PHE A 67 -0.06 9.32 -3.57
N PHE A 68 0.76 10.33 -3.89
CA PHE A 68 1.01 11.45 -2.99
C PHE A 68 -0.12 12.50 -2.96
N VAL A 69 -0.94 12.61 -4.00
CA VAL A 69 -2.08 13.54 -4.04
C VAL A 69 -3.30 12.95 -3.33
N ASN A 70 -3.61 11.68 -3.57
CA ASN A 70 -4.80 11.03 -3.05
C ASN A 70 -4.70 10.72 -1.55
N SER A 71 -5.81 10.29 -0.95
CA SER A 71 -5.85 9.94 0.49
C SER A 71 -4.85 8.85 0.87
N SER A 72 -4.47 7.99 -0.07
CA SER A 72 -3.46 6.94 0.08
C SER A 72 -2.11 7.42 0.61
N LYS A 73 -1.78 8.72 0.49
CA LYS A 73 -0.61 9.36 1.11
C LYS A 73 -0.54 9.18 2.64
N GLU A 74 -1.66 8.87 3.30
CA GLU A 74 -1.69 8.53 4.72
C GLU A 74 -0.74 7.39 5.08
N TYR A 75 -0.48 6.48 4.13
CA TYR A 75 0.42 5.35 4.32
C TYR A 75 1.88 5.69 4.05
N ALA A 76 2.20 6.86 3.47
CA ALA A 76 3.56 7.24 3.10
C ALA A 76 4.59 7.11 4.24
N PRO A 77 4.32 7.51 5.49
CA PRO A 77 5.29 7.37 6.58
C PRO A 77 5.65 5.90 6.91
N PHE A 78 4.77 4.96 6.58
CA PHE A 78 4.90 3.53 6.89
C PHE A 78 5.21 2.65 5.66
N LEU A 79 4.92 3.13 4.45
CA LEU A 79 4.93 2.33 3.23
C LEU A 79 6.28 1.67 2.93
N VAL A 80 7.40 2.35 3.19
CA VAL A 80 8.72 1.77 2.96
C VAL A 80 8.99 0.60 3.90
N GLU A 81 8.51 0.65 5.14
CA GLU A 81 8.61 -0.48 6.08
C GLU A 81 7.73 -1.64 5.62
N ALA A 82 6.48 -1.36 5.24
CA ALA A 82 5.55 -2.34 4.69
C ALA A 82 6.14 -3.11 3.48
N LEU A 83 6.70 -2.39 2.51
CA LEU A 83 7.34 -2.99 1.34
C LEU A 83 8.53 -3.90 1.73
N ASN A 84 9.30 -3.52 2.74
CA ASN A 84 10.41 -4.36 3.22
C ASN A 84 9.91 -5.64 3.92
N ASP A 85 8.80 -5.60 4.66
CA ASP A 85 8.22 -6.80 5.27
C ASP A 85 7.76 -7.85 4.24
N LEU A 86 7.33 -7.37 3.07
CA LEU A 86 6.98 -8.22 1.91
C LEU A 86 8.22 -8.73 1.17
N GLY A 87 9.42 -8.25 1.50
CA GLY A 87 10.65 -8.53 0.76
C GLY A 87 10.74 -7.82 -0.58
N CYS A 88 9.92 -6.77 -0.80
CA CYS A 88 9.94 -5.92 -2.00
C CYS A 88 11.01 -4.83 -1.88
N THR A 89 12.26 -5.22 -1.62
CA THR A 89 13.33 -4.28 -1.25
C THR A 89 13.67 -3.27 -2.34
N GLU A 90 13.58 -3.65 -3.62
CA GLU A 90 13.82 -2.75 -4.75
C GLU A 90 12.72 -1.69 -4.88
N ILE A 91 11.46 -2.09 -4.72
CA ILE A 91 10.32 -1.19 -4.67
C ILE A 91 10.44 -0.27 -3.44
N ALA A 92 10.80 -0.81 -2.28
CA ALA A 92 11.01 -0.01 -1.06
C ALA A 92 12.10 1.07 -1.25
N ALA A 93 13.18 0.74 -1.94
CA ALA A 93 14.25 1.68 -2.26
C ALA A 93 13.78 2.76 -3.26
N LEU A 94 13.03 2.37 -4.29
CA LEU A 94 12.43 3.29 -5.27
C LEU A 94 11.42 4.24 -4.61
N THR A 95 10.51 3.72 -3.78
CA THR A 95 9.54 4.52 -3.03
C THR A 95 10.23 5.52 -2.10
N ARG A 96 11.34 5.14 -1.46
CA ARG A 96 12.15 6.06 -0.66
C ARG A 96 12.78 7.18 -1.52
N GLN A 97 13.17 6.88 -2.76
CA GLN A 97 13.68 7.89 -3.70
C GLN A 97 12.57 8.86 -4.12
N ALA A 98 11.37 8.35 -4.45
CA ALA A 98 10.19 9.15 -4.77
C ALA A 98 9.78 10.07 -3.60
N MET A 99 9.81 9.55 -2.37
CA MET A 99 9.59 10.35 -1.17
C MET A 99 10.64 11.45 -1.00
N LYS A 100 11.92 11.16 -1.26
CA LYS A 100 12.99 12.14 -1.17
C LYS A 100 12.87 13.24 -2.23
N SER A 101 12.33 12.95 -3.41
CA SER A 101 12.09 13.97 -4.44
C SER A 101 11.02 14.98 -4.08
N LEU A 102 10.21 14.72 -3.04
CA LEU A 102 9.29 15.73 -2.50
C LEU A 102 10.02 16.89 -1.80
N GLY A 103 11.32 16.74 -1.49
CA GLY A 103 12.08 17.79 -0.83
C GLY A 103 11.64 18.09 0.60
N ILE A 104 10.85 17.20 1.22
CA ILE A 104 10.40 17.34 2.60
C ILE A 104 11.60 17.11 3.53
N GLU A 105 11.92 18.12 4.34
CA GLU A 105 12.94 18.00 5.38
C GLU A 105 12.37 17.32 6.63
N GLY A 106 13.10 16.36 7.18
CA GLY A 106 12.71 15.67 8.41
C GLY A 106 11.71 14.53 8.20
N THR A 107 10.74 14.41 9.10
CA THR A 107 9.75 13.33 9.09
C THR A 107 8.70 13.58 8.02
N ILE A 108 8.44 12.57 7.19
CA ILE A 108 7.33 12.62 6.24
C ILE A 108 6.02 12.53 7.01
N THR A 109 5.17 13.55 6.83
CA THR A 109 3.79 13.57 7.35
C THR A 109 2.82 13.88 6.21
N VAL A 110 1.54 13.60 6.43
CA VAL A 110 0.48 13.90 5.46
C VAL A 110 0.44 15.39 5.15
N GLU A 111 0.54 16.23 6.17
CA GLU A 111 0.50 17.69 6.03
C GLU A 111 1.68 18.22 5.21
N ALA A 112 2.87 17.63 5.39
CA ALA A 112 4.04 18.00 4.60
C ALA A 112 3.90 17.58 3.12
N ILE A 113 3.35 16.39 2.86
CA ILE A 113 3.05 15.93 1.51
C ILE A 113 2.01 16.85 0.85
N ASP A 114 0.92 17.16 1.54
CA ASP A 114 -0.12 18.05 1.04
C ASP A 114 0.45 19.44 0.70
N GLY A 115 1.29 19.99 1.56
CA GLY A 115 1.94 21.28 1.31
C GLY A 115 2.79 21.30 0.05
N VAL A 116 3.58 20.24 -0.20
CA VAL A 116 4.43 20.13 -1.38
C VAL A 116 3.62 19.86 -2.65
N MET A 117 2.67 18.91 -2.59
CA MET A 117 1.89 18.48 -3.75
C MET A 117 0.82 19.49 -4.17
N ALA A 118 0.40 20.41 -3.29
CA ALA A 118 -0.49 21.51 -3.65
C ALA A 118 0.15 22.54 -4.61
N VAL A 119 1.48 22.57 -4.70
CA VAL A 119 2.22 23.45 -5.59
C VAL A 119 2.62 22.68 -6.84
N GLN A 120 2.24 23.17 -8.02
CA GLN A 120 2.66 22.58 -9.28
C GLN A 120 4.17 22.72 -9.47
N ASP A 121 4.83 21.62 -9.79
CA ASP A 121 6.28 21.54 -9.97
C ASP A 121 6.60 20.52 -11.07
N GLU A 122 6.94 21.02 -12.26
CA GLU A 122 7.20 20.18 -13.43
C GLU A 122 8.45 19.30 -13.26
N GLU A 123 9.46 19.76 -12.52
CA GLU A 123 10.68 18.99 -12.27
C GLU A 123 10.38 17.80 -11.36
N ARG A 124 9.58 18.03 -10.30
CA ARG A 124 9.11 16.96 -9.43
C ARG A 124 8.25 15.96 -10.20
N GLU A 125 7.27 16.41 -10.99
CA GLU A 125 6.41 15.50 -11.78
C GLU A 125 7.23 14.68 -12.79
N ALA A 126 8.19 15.29 -13.49
CA ALA A 126 9.08 14.56 -14.39
C ALA A 126 9.86 13.47 -13.66
N LYS A 127 10.39 13.78 -12.47
CA LYS A 127 11.14 12.84 -11.64
C LYS A 127 10.27 11.71 -11.09
N LEU A 128 9.04 12.01 -10.69
CA LEU A 128 8.07 10.98 -10.29
C LEU A 128 7.73 10.06 -11.47
N GLY A 129 7.59 10.59 -12.68
CA GLY A 129 7.38 9.80 -13.90
C GLY A 129 8.53 8.85 -14.25
N GLU A 130 9.78 9.23 -13.95
CA GLU A 130 10.93 8.32 -14.05
C GLU A 130 10.82 7.14 -13.06
N TYR A 131 10.32 7.41 -11.85
CA TYR A 131 10.08 6.36 -10.86
C TYR A 131 8.91 5.47 -11.22
N ASP A 132 7.85 6.00 -11.82
CA ASP A 132 6.74 5.20 -12.35
C ASP A 132 7.24 4.21 -13.40
N SER A 133 8.09 4.68 -14.32
CA SER A 133 8.69 3.82 -15.36
C SER A 133 9.52 2.69 -14.73
N ARG A 134 10.41 3.02 -13.78
CA ARG A 134 11.20 2.01 -13.05
C ARG A 134 10.34 1.07 -12.25
N TYR A 135 9.23 1.53 -11.69
CA TYR A 135 8.32 0.70 -10.93
C TYR A 135 7.78 -0.45 -11.78
N PHE A 136 7.30 -0.17 -13.00
CA PHE A 136 6.79 -1.20 -13.90
C PHE A 136 7.86 -2.22 -14.33
N GLU A 137 9.14 -1.85 -14.31
CA GLU A 137 10.24 -2.77 -14.59
C GLU A 137 10.51 -3.73 -13.42
N ILE A 138 10.27 -3.30 -12.17
CA ILE A 138 10.67 -4.04 -10.95
C ILE A 138 9.50 -4.61 -10.14
N ALA A 139 8.25 -4.19 -10.39
CA ALA A 139 7.10 -4.52 -9.56
C ALA A 139 6.94 -6.04 -9.37
N GLY A 140 7.13 -6.82 -10.43
CA GLY A 140 7.00 -8.27 -10.38
C GLY A 140 5.61 -8.69 -9.87
N ASP A 141 5.56 -9.67 -8.98
CA ASP A 141 4.32 -10.18 -8.38
C ASP A 141 4.13 -9.67 -6.94
N VAL A 142 3.75 -8.39 -6.79
CA VAL A 142 3.51 -7.81 -5.46
C VAL A 142 2.29 -8.46 -4.79
N ALA A 143 1.23 -8.75 -5.54
CA ALA A 143 0.03 -9.41 -5.01
C ALA A 143 0.35 -10.79 -4.41
N GLY A 144 1.18 -11.60 -5.08
CA GLY A 144 1.70 -12.87 -4.56
C GLY A 144 2.49 -12.71 -3.27
N ARG A 145 3.40 -11.72 -3.23
CA ARG A 145 4.18 -11.42 -2.02
C ARG A 145 3.31 -10.94 -0.86
N LEU A 146 2.27 -10.18 -1.16
CA LEU A 146 1.29 -9.75 -0.16
C LEU A 146 0.48 -10.94 0.36
N LEU A 147 0.03 -11.86 -0.50
CA LEU A 147 -0.65 -13.07 -0.07
C LEU A 147 0.25 -13.95 0.82
N ASP A 148 1.53 -14.10 0.47
CA ASP A 148 2.51 -14.80 1.31
C ASP A 148 2.73 -14.12 2.66
N PHE A 149 2.72 -12.78 2.69
CA PHE A 149 2.75 -12.03 3.94
C PHE A 149 1.50 -12.29 4.80
N ILE A 150 0.31 -12.28 4.20
CA ILE A 150 -0.97 -12.57 4.88
C ILE A 150 -0.93 -13.97 5.48
N LYS A 151 -0.51 -14.98 4.71
CA LYS A 151 -0.41 -16.38 5.16
C LYS A 151 0.52 -16.54 6.35
N ARG A 152 1.71 -15.94 6.30
CA ARG A 152 2.70 -15.96 7.39
C ARG A 152 2.18 -15.29 8.67
N ASN A 153 1.33 -14.27 8.53
CA ASN A 153 0.86 -13.45 9.64
C ASN A 153 -0.62 -13.66 10.00
N ARG A 154 -1.28 -14.68 9.46
CA ARG A 154 -2.75 -14.89 9.60
C ARG A 154 -3.31 -14.79 11.02
N HIS A 155 -2.53 -15.18 12.03
CA HIS A 155 -2.93 -15.11 13.45
C HIS A 155 -2.99 -13.68 14.02
N LYS A 156 -2.43 -12.70 13.32
CA LYS A 156 -2.43 -11.27 13.68
C LYS A 156 -3.40 -10.44 12.82
N ILE A 157 -4.09 -11.10 11.88
CA ILE A 157 -5.04 -10.47 10.96
C ILE A 157 -6.42 -10.97 11.36
N VAL A 158 -7.24 -10.07 11.87
CA VAL A 158 -8.55 -10.39 12.44
C VAL A 158 -9.60 -9.54 11.73
N LEU A 159 -10.18 -10.10 10.67
CA LEU A 159 -11.18 -9.43 9.82
C LEU A 159 -12.54 -9.28 10.51
N ARG A 160 -12.89 -10.24 11.36
CA ARG A 160 -14.09 -10.20 12.21
C ARG A 160 -13.70 -9.71 13.60
N THR A 161 -14.24 -8.59 14.01
CA THR A 161 -14.30 -8.20 15.43
C THR A 161 -15.71 -7.76 15.74
#